data_AF-F8QZ75-F1
#
_entry.id   AF-F8QZ75-F1
#
_cell.length_a   1.000
_cell.length_b   1.000
_cell.length_c   1.000
_cell.angle_alpha   90.00
_cell.angle_beta   90.00
_cell.angle_gamma   90.00
#
_symmetry.space_group_name_H-M   'P 1'
#
loop_
_entity.id
_entity.type
_entity.pdbx_description
1 polymer ?
#
loop_
_entity_poly.entity_id
_entity_poly.type
_entity_poly.pdbx_seq_one_letter_code
_entity_poly.pdbx_strand_id
1 'polypeptide(L)'
;GMGGIGKTTFATVVFNKIFRQFEVSYFAQNIREESEKNGGLNDMRQKLLCALSGDVNPNIGFIFPRERLIAKKALIVLDDVW
;
A
#
# COMPACT_ATOMS: atom_id res chain seq x y z
N GLY A 1 16.42 -4.80 -9.91
CA GLY A 1 17.67 -5.34 -9.33
C GLY A 1 17.61 -6.86 -9.25
N MET A 2 18.73 -7.57 -9.12
CA MET A 2 18.75 -9.05 -9.10
C MET A 2 17.73 -9.63 -8.11
N GLY A 3 16.96 -10.62 -8.57
CA GLY A 3 16.04 -11.40 -7.73
C GLY A 3 16.80 -12.13 -6.63
N GLY A 4 16.15 -12.39 -5.50
CA GLY A 4 16.69 -13.26 -4.45
C GLY A 4 17.68 -12.65 -3.45
N ILE A 5 18.14 -11.39 -3.61
CA ILE A 5 19.05 -10.74 -2.65
C ILE A 5 18.38 -10.36 -1.30
N GLY A 6 17.09 -10.67 -1.11
CA GLY A 6 16.38 -10.42 0.15
C GLY A 6 15.77 -9.02 0.32
N LYS A 7 15.60 -8.24 -0.76
CA LYS A 7 15.00 -6.89 -0.72
C LYS A 7 13.61 -6.88 -0.07
N THR A 8 12.73 -7.74 -0.56
CA THR A 8 11.36 -7.90 -0.03
C THR A 8 11.38 -8.30 1.44
N THR A 9 12.29 -9.20 1.84
CA THR A 9 12.48 -9.61 3.24
C THR A 9 12.89 -8.42 4.11
N PHE A 10 13.87 -7.64 3.66
CA PHE A 10 14.34 -6.47 4.39
C PHE A 10 13.23 -5.41 4.53
N ALA A 11 12.52 -5.10 3.44
CA ALA A 11 11.38 -4.18 3.46
C ALA A 11 10.30 -4.63 4.45
N THR A 12 10.00 -5.93 4.50
CA THR A 12 9.07 -6.53 5.45
C THR A 12 9.51 -6.34 6.90
N VAL A 13 10.79 -6.61 7.20
CA VAL A 13 11.34 -6.43 8.55
C VAL A 13 11.30 -4.97 8.98
N VAL A 14 11.68 -4.05 8.10
CA VAL A 14 11.65 -2.60 8.39
C VAL A 14 10.22 -2.13 8.60
N PHE A 15 9.29 -2.48 7.71
CA PHE A 15 7.88 -2.11 7.82
C PHE A 15 7.31 -2.56 9.17
N ASN A 16 7.48 -3.83 9.54
CA ASN A 16 6.98 -4.37 10.81
C ASN A 16 7.57 -3.68 12.05
N LYS A 17 8.79 -3.12 11.96
CA LYS A 17 9.41 -2.38 13.06
C LYS A 17 8.84 -0.97 13.25
N ILE A 18 8.43 -0.30 12.17
CA ILE A 18 8.12 1.14 12.21
C ILE A 18 6.66 1.49 11.91
N PHE A 19 5.85 0.57 11.37
CA PHE A 19 4.49 0.90 10.90
C PHE A 19 3.61 1.55 11.98
N ARG A 20 3.77 1.13 13.24
CA ARG A 20 3.02 1.67 14.40
C ARG A 20 3.35 3.14 14.72
N GLN A 21 4.40 3.70 14.13
CA GLN A 21 4.79 5.11 14.32
C GLN A 21 4.07 6.04 13.32
N PHE A 22 3.21 5.49 12.48
CA PHE A 22 2.43 6.17 11.46
C PHE A 22 0.94 5.94 11.74
N GLU A 23 0.13 6.93 11.43
CA GLU A 23 -1.33 6.87 11.58
C GLU A 23 -1.97 5.98 10.50
N VAL A 24 -1.28 5.85 9.37
CA VAL A 24 -1.67 5.00 8.26
C VAL A 24 -0.45 4.23 7.78
N SER A 25 -0.59 2.93 7.60
CA SER A 25 0.48 2.10 7.05
C SER A 25 -0.07 1.11 6.03
N TYR A 26 0.54 1.04 4.86
CA TYR A 26 0.17 0.10 3.80
C TYR A 26 1.41 -0.50 3.15
N PHE A 27 1.40 -1.81 2.93
CA PHE A 27 2.48 -2.53 2.26
C PHE A 27 1.90 -3.38 1.12
N ALA A 28 2.17 -2.98 -0.12
CA ALA A 28 1.91 -3.78 -1.30
C ALA A 28 3.17 -4.56 -1.68
N GLN A 29 3.07 -5.89 -1.70
CA GLN A 29 4.12 -6.81 -2.13
C GLN A 29 3.85 -7.29 -3.56
N ASN A 30 4.92 -7.63 -4.29
CA ASN A 30 4.85 -8.23 -5.63
C ASN A 30 3.98 -7.43 -6.62
N ILE A 31 4.16 -6.10 -6.68
CA ILE A 31 3.30 -5.23 -7.50
C ILE A 31 3.33 -5.62 -8.97
N ARG A 32 4.50 -5.99 -9.52
CA ARG A 32 4.61 -6.51 -10.89
C ARG A 32 3.61 -7.65 -11.12
N GLU A 33 3.67 -8.71 -10.31
CA GLU A 33 2.79 -9.87 -10.44
C GLU A 33 1.30 -9.52 -10.20
N GLU A 34 1.00 -8.76 -9.14
CA GLU A 34 -0.39 -8.39 -8.81
C GLU A 34 -1.00 -7.49 -9.90
N SER A 35 -0.21 -6.63 -10.53
CA SER A 35 -0.69 -5.72 -11.58
C SER A 35 -1.10 -6.44 -12.87
N GLU A 36 -0.52 -7.61 -13.13
CA GLU A 36 -0.79 -8.44 -14.31
C GLU A 36 -2.06 -9.29 -14.16
N LYS A 37 -2.61 -9.41 -12.94
CA LYS A 37 -3.86 -10.12 -12.68
C LYS A 37 -5.05 -9.34 -13.23
N ASN A 38 -6.08 -10.04 -13.69
CA ASN A 38 -7.31 -9.41 -14.16
C ASN A 38 -7.97 -8.59 -13.03
N GLY A 39 -8.05 -7.27 -13.20
CA GLY A 39 -8.54 -6.35 -12.17
C GLY A 39 -7.54 -6.02 -11.05
N GLY A 40 -6.32 -6.56 -11.08
CA GLY A 40 -5.36 -6.46 -9.97
C GLY A 40 -4.96 -5.02 -9.62
N LEU A 41 -4.82 -4.13 -10.62
CA LEU A 41 -4.62 -2.70 -10.39
C LEU A 41 -5.77 -2.04 -9.64
N ASN A 42 -7.02 -2.41 -9.98
CA ASN A 42 -8.20 -1.87 -9.29
C ASN A 42 -8.27 -2.39 -7.85
N ASP A 43 -7.98 -3.67 -7.64
CA ASP A 43 -7.97 -4.29 -6.31
C ASP A 43 -6.89 -3.68 -5.41
N MET A 44 -5.67 -3.49 -5.92
CA MET A 44 -4.59 -2.83 -5.19
C MET A 44 -4.95 -1.38 -4.84
N ARG A 45 -5.53 -0.64 -5.79
CA ARG A 45 -6.01 0.71 -5.55
C ARG A 45 -7.09 0.73 -4.47
N GLN A 46 -8.06 -0.19 -4.50
CA GLN A 46 -9.11 -0.27 -3.50
C GLN A 46 -8.54 -0.62 -2.11
N LYS A 47 -7.61 -1.58 -2.02
CA LYS A 47 -6.90 -1.93 -0.77
C LYS A 47 -6.13 -0.74 -0.19
N LEU A 48 -5.43 0.02 -1.02
CA LEU A 48 -4.74 1.24 -0.60
C LEU A 48 -5.74 2.28 -0.07
N LEU A 49 -6.84 2.50 -0.78
CA LEU A 49 -7.88 3.43 -0.34
C LEU A 49 -8.53 2.98 0.99
N CYS A 50 -8.83 1.69 1.19
CA CYS A 50 -9.28 1.18 2.49
C CYS A 50 -8.27 1.52 3.59
N ALA A 51 -6.98 1.24 3.35
CA ALA A 51 -5.91 1.48 4.33
C ALA A 51 -5.78 2.97 4.68
N LEU A 52 -5.90 3.85 3.68
CA LEU A 52 -5.86 5.30 3.86
C LEU A 52 -7.10 5.87 4.58
N SER A 53 -8.27 5.25 4.38
CA SER A 53 -9.54 5.73 4.93
C SER A 53 -9.73 5.28 6.36
N GLY A 54 -9.22 4.08 6.69
CA GLY A 54 -9.63 3.35 7.90
C GLY A 54 -11.07 2.84 7.82
N ASP A 55 -11.65 2.80 6.62
CA ASP A 55 -13.06 2.47 6.38
C ASP A 55 -13.15 1.21 5.51
N VAL A 56 -14.08 0.31 5.84
CA VAL A 56 -14.19 -1.03 5.25
C VAL A 56 -14.84 -1.00 3.87
N ASN A 57 -15.48 0.12 3.51
CA ASN A 57 -16.27 0.22 2.29
C ASN A 57 -15.97 1.52 1.51
N PRO A 58 -14.83 1.64 0.81
CA PRO A 58 -14.50 2.81 -0.01
C PRO A 58 -15.35 2.91 -1.29
N ASN A 59 -16.46 2.18 -1.38
CA ASN A 59 -17.29 2.02 -2.56
C ASN A 59 -18.11 3.27 -2.95
N ILE A 60 -17.84 4.41 -2.31
CA ILE A 60 -18.47 5.69 -2.63
C ILE A 60 -17.46 6.50 -3.44
N GLY A 61 -17.55 6.29 -4.75
CA GLY A 61 -16.94 7.05 -5.84
C GLY A 61 -15.75 7.95 -5.51
N PHE A 62 -14.56 7.51 -5.90
CA PHE A 62 -13.39 8.27 -6.42
C PHE A 62 -12.88 9.55 -5.69
N ILE A 63 -13.62 10.10 -4.74
CA ILE A 63 -13.36 11.35 -4.08
C ILE A 63 -12.96 10.99 -2.66
N PHE A 64 -11.74 10.48 -2.55
CA PHE A 64 -11.01 10.62 -1.31
C PHE A 64 -10.76 12.12 -1.14
N PRO A 65 -11.37 12.79 -0.15
CA PRO A 65 -11.14 14.22 0.03
C PRO A 65 -9.65 14.34 0.35
N ARG A 66 -8.92 15.06 -0.50
CA ARG A 66 -7.48 15.29 -0.36
C ARG A 66 -7.21 15.84 1.06
N GLU A 67 -8.17 16.57 1.62
CA GLU A 67 -8.17 17.09 2.99
C GLU A 67 -7.99 16.01 4.07
N ARG A 68 -8.52 14.79 3.89
CA ARG A 68 -8.38 13.70 4.89
C ARG A 68 -7.00 13.05 4.90
N LEU A 69 -6.26 13.14 3.79
CA LEU A 69 -4.88 12.67 3.68
C LEU A 69 -3.86 13.71 4.12
N ILE A 70 -4.18 15.00 3.97
CA ILE A 70 -3.25 16.11 4.22
C ILE A 70 -2.79 16.21 5.69
N ALA A 71 -3.52 15.60 6.65
CA ALA A 71 -3.19 15.69 8.07
C ALA A 71 -2.58 14.42 8.69
N LYS A 72 -2.47 13.29 7.96
CA LYS A 72 -2.03 12.02 8.54
C LYS A 72 -0.59 11.67 8.18
N LYS A 73 0.18 11.25 9.18
CA LYS A 73 1.50 10.65 8.97
C LYS A 73 1.33 9.24 8.40
N ALA A 74 1.65 9.05 7.12
CA ALA A 74 1.46 7.78 6.40
C ALA A 74 2.79 7.09 6.03
N LEU A 75 2.82 5.75 6.10
CA LEU A 75 3.89 4.88 5.61
C LEU A 75 3.35 3.99 4.49
N ILE A 76 3.85 4.17 3.28
CA ILE A 76 3.44 3.34 2.13
C ILE A 76 4.69 2.67 1.57
N VAL A 77 4.68 1.35 1.50
CA VAL A 77 5.75 0.55 0.88
C VAL A 77 5.18 -0.15 -0.35
N LEU A 78 5.84 0.07 -1.48
CA LEU A 78 5.51 -0.53 -2.78
C LEU A 78 6.69 -1.41 -3.18
N ASP A 79 6.54 -2.73 -3.01
CA ASP A 79 7.58 -3.70 -3.33
C ASP A 79 7.40 -4.28 -4.73
N ASP A 80 8.53 -4.46 -5.39
CA ASP A 80 8.65 -5.00 -6.74
C ASP A 80 7.83 -4.23 -7.80
N VAL A 81 8.12 -2.94 -7.94
CA VAL A 81 7.62 -2.07 -9.03
C VAL A 81 8.55 -2.17 -10.27
N TRP A 82 8.00 -2.05 -11.48
CA TRP A 82 8.72 -2.23 -12.76
C TRP A 82 9.86 -1.24 -12.98
#